data_AF-A0A537F8Q8-F1
#
_entry.id   AF-A0A537F8Q8-F1
#
_cell.length_a   1.000
_cell.length_b   1.000
_cell.length_c   1.000
_cell.angle_alpha   90.00
_cell.angle_beta   90.00
_cell.angle_gamma   90.00
#
_symmetry.space_group_name_H-M   'P 1'
#
loop_
_entity.id
_entity.type
_entity.pdbx_description
1 polymer ?
#
loop_
_entity_poly.entity_id
_entity_poly.type
_entity_poly.pdbx_seq_one_letter_code
_entity_poly.pdbx_strand_id
1 'polypeptide(L)' 'EGTRTAADLNTQASPSITSWNDFVKALLAGNTYVNVHTTANPGGEIRGQLVHEHESENENDQGDD' A
#
# COMPACT_ATOMS: atom_id res chain seq x y z
N GLU A 1 -16.90 0.17 -11.03
CA GLU A 1 -16.24 -0.28 -9.77
C GLU A 1 -16.15 -1.80 -9.72
N GLY A 2 -14.99 -2.37 -9.40
CA GLY A 2 -14.81 -3.80 -9.16
C GLY A 2 -14.49 -4.07 -7.69
N THR A 3 -15.27 -4.92 -7.02
CA THR A 3 -15.02 -5.31 -5.63
C THR A 3 -13.96 -6.42 -5.60
N ARG A 4 -12.86 -6.20 -4.88
CA ARG A 4 -11.89 -7.26 -4.56
C ARG A 4 -12.22 -7.89 -3.22
N THR A 5 -12.09 -9.21 -3.15
CA THR A 5 -12.39 -10.00 -1.96
C THR A 5 -11.18 -10.82 -1.53
N ALA A 6 -11.29 -11.55 -0.42
CA ALA A 6 -10.25 -12.48 0.01
C ALA A 6 -9.90 -13.54 -1.05
N ALA A 7 -10.83 -13.90 -1.95
CA ALA A 7 -10.58 -14.86 -3.02
C ALA A 7 -9.65 -14.32 -4.12
N ASP A 8 -9.54 -13.00 -4.25
CA ASP A 8 -8.65 -12.34 -5.20
C ASP A 8 -7.21 -12.24 -4.69
N LEU A 9 -6.97 -12.51 -3.41
CA LEU A 9 -5.65 -12.39 -2.80
C LEU A 9 -4.79 -13.62 -3.13
N ASN A 10 -3.80 -13.43 -4.01
CA ASN A 10 -2.73 -14.40 -4.19
C ASN A 10 -1.59 -14.09 -3.20
N THR A 11 -1.38 -14.99 -2.25
CA THR A 11 -0.38 -14.83 -1.17
C THR A 11 0.97 -15.50 -1.47
N GLN A 12 1.20 -16.00 -2.70
CA GLN A 12 2.34 -16.84 -3.12
C GLN A 12 3.59 -16.68 -2.24
N ALA A 13 3.70 -17.58 -1.25
CA ALA A 13 4.82 -17.78 -0.32
C ALA A 13 5.19 -16.62 0.63
N SER A 14 4.33 -15.62 0.85
CA SER A 14 4.55 -14.67 1.95
C SER A 14 4.29 -15.33 3.30
N PRO A 15 5.28 -15.43 4.21
CA PRO A 15 5.04 -15.96 5.56
C PRO A 15 4.20 -15.01 6.42
N SER A 16 4.09 -13.73 6.03
CA SER A 16 3.47 -12.67 6.82
C SER A 16 2.10 -12.22 6.31
N ILE A 17 1.79 -12.46 5.02
CA ILE A 17 0.50 -12.10 4.43
C ILE A 17 -0.23 -13.38 4.05
N THR A 18 -1.08 -13.87 4.95
CA THR A 18 -1.82 -15.14 4.75
C THR A 18 -3.32 -14.95 4.58
N SER A 19 -3.83 -13.76 4.90
CA SER A 19 -5.25 -13.44 4.84
C SER A 19 -5.49 -12.03 4.29
N TRP A 20 -6.75 -11.76 3.89
CA TRP A 20 -7.20 -10.42 3.50
C TRP A 20 -6.95 -9.38 4.59
N ASN A 21 -7.15 -9.76 5.85
CA ASN A 21 -6.92 -8.87 6.98
C ASN A 21 -5.44 -8.51 7.13
N ASP A 22 -4.52 -9.45 6.91
CA ASP A 22 -3.07 -9.18 6.95
C ASP A 22 -2.67 -8.26 5.81
N PHE A 23 -3.22 -8.49 4.62
CA PHE A 23 -3.02 -7.61 3.46
C PHE A 23 -3.49 -6.18 3.75
N VAL A 24 -4.71 -5.99 4.26
CA VAL A 24 -5.24 -4.66 4.62
C VAL A 24 -4.38 -3.98 5.67
N LYS A 25 -3.87 -4.72 6.67
CA LYS A 25 -2.94 -4.17 7.66
C LYS A 25 -1.63 -3.70 7.03
N ALA A 26 -1.05 -4.46 6.10
CA ALA A 26 0.16 -4.08 5.40
C ALA A 26 -0.06 -2.84 4.50
N LEU A 27 -1.24 -2.74 3.88
CA LEU A 27 -1.65 -1.57 3.12
C LEU A 27 -1.73 -0.32 4.00
N LEU A 28 -2.45 -0.41 5.12
CA LEU A 28 -2.58 0.66 6.12
C LEU A 28 -1.28 0.93 6.91
N ALA A 29 -0.25 0.10 6.78
CA ALA A 29 1.06 0.39 7.35
C ALA A 29 1.98 1.10 6.34
N GLY A 30 1.55 1.31 5.10
CA GLY A 30 2.41 1.82 4.03
C GLY A 30 3.48 0.81 3.58
N ASN A 31 3.32 -0.47 3.89
CA ASN A 31 4.26 -1.55 3.56
C ASN A 31 3.86 -2.27 2.27
N THR A 32 3.28 -1.55 1.30
CA THR A 32 2.74 -2.14 0.07
C THR A 32 3.35 -1.51 -1.18
N TYR A 33 3.99 -2.33 -2.01
CA TYR A 33 4.42 -1.98 -3.35
C TYR A 33 3.35 -2.39 -4.37
N VAL A 34 3.06 -1.52 -5.33
CA VAL A 34 2.09 -1.77 -6.40
C VAL A 34 2.79 -1.74 -7.75
N ASN A 35 2.48 -2.76 -8.56
CA ASN A 35 2.81 -2.80 -9.99
C ASN A 35 1.54 -3.08 -10.79
N VAL A 36 1.16 -2.17 -11.67
CA VAL A 36 0.00 -2.27 -12.55
C VAL A 36 0.47 -2.68 -13.93
N HIS A 37 -0.12 -3.73 -14.49
CA HIS A 37 0.25 -4.28 -15.79
C HIS A 37 -0.85 -4.04 -16.82
N THR A 38 -0.47 -3.84 -18.07
CA THR A 38 -1.36 -3.86 -19.23
C THR A 38 -0.91 -4.95 -20.20
N THR A 39 -1.75 -5.30 -21.17
CA THR A 39 -1.34 -6.21 -22.25
C THR A 39 -0.22 -5.61 -23.11
N ALA A 40 -0.22 -4.29 -23.30
CA ALA A 40 0.81 -3.57 -24.05
C ALA A 40 2.13 -3.47 -23.28
N ASN A 41 2.09 -3.38 -21.94
CA ASN A 41 3.26 -3.31 -21.08
C ASN A 41 3.22 -4.38 -19.97
N PRO A 42 3.57 -5.65 -20.30
CA PRO A 42 3.53 -6.76 -19.35
C PRO A 42 4.54 -6.65 -18.21
N GLY A 43 5.61 -5.86 -18.38
CA GLY A 43 6.57 -5.59 -17.30
C GLY A 43 6.02 -4.68 -16.20
N GLY A 44 4.95 -3.93 -16.49
CA GLY A 44 4.33 -2.96 -15.60
C GLY A 44 4.34 -1.56 -16.21
N GLU A 45 3.15 -0.97 -16.31
CA GLU A 45 2.83 0.38 -16.79
C GLU A 45 3.02 1.43 -15.68
N ILE A 46 2.57 1.13 -14.46
CA ILE A 46 2.63 2.03 -13.29
C ILE A 46 3.21 1.26 -12.11
N ARG A 47 4.15 1.89 -11.39
CA ARG A 47 4.86 1.29 -10.27
C ARG A 47 5.09 2.29 -9.15
N GLY A 48 4.99 1.85 -7.90
CA GLY A 48 5.28 2.71 -6.76
C GLY A 48 5.09 2.04 -5.41
N GLN A 49 5.66 2.66 -4.37
CA GLN A 49 5.38 2.32 -2.98
C GLN A 49 4.16 3.14 -2.53
N LEU A 50 3.16 2.48 -1.94
CA LEU A 50 2.09 3.17 -1.23
C LEU A 50 2.59 3.56 0.16
N VAL A 51 2.68 4.85 0.40
CA VAL A 51 3.02 5.44 1.70
C VAL A 51 1.82 6.23 2.20
N HIS A 52 1.65 6.29 3.51
CA HIS A 52 0.77 7.29 4.09
C HIS A 52 1.43 8.65 4.02
N GLU A 53 0.63 9.68 3.77
CA GLU A 53 1.06 11.07 3.90
C GLU A 53 1.70 11.22 5.28
N HIS A 54 2.94 11.70 5.31
CA HIS A 54 3.54 12.11 6.56
C HIS A 54 2.83 13.41 6.94
N GLU A 55 1.93 13.38 7.92
CA GLU A 55 1.54 14.62 8.58
C GLU A 55 2.84 15.19 9.13
N SER A 56 3.40 16.17 8.44
CA SER A 56 4.39 17.06 9.03
C SER A 56 3.66 17.75 10.17
N GLU A 57 3.85 17.23 11.39
CA GLU A 57 3.58 17.98 12.60
C GLU A 57 4.31 19.32 12.42
N ASN A 58 3.54 20.37 12.16
CA ASN A 58 4.05 21.74 12.23
C ASN A 58 4.32 22.03 13.71
N GLU A 59 5.39 21.47 14.24
CA GLU A 59 6.07 21.97 15.43
C GLU A 59 6.76 23.27 15.03
N ASN A 60 6.00 24.37 14.95
CA ASN A 60 6.52 25.73 14.97
C ASN A 60 5.34 26.66 15.28
N ASP A 61 5.04 26.83 16.56
CA ASP A 61 5.08 28.16 17.20
C ASP A 61 4.65 28.03 18.67
N GLN A 62 5.60 27.67 19.53
CA GLN A 62 5.45 27.86 20.97
C GLN A 62 6.78 28.34 21.55
N GLY A 63 6.84 29.65 21.85
CA GLY A 63 7.96 30.40 22.42
C GLY A 63 8.31 31.57 21.49
N ASP A 64 8.11 32.85 21.83
CA ASP A 64 8.46 33.52 23.09
C ASP A 64 7.65 34.83 23.30
N ASP A 65 7.54 35.24 24.58
CA ASP A 65 7.01 36.48 25.20
C ASP A 65 5.49 36.64 25.48
#